data_AF-A0A2E5S0P1-F1
#
_entry.id   AF-A0A2E5S0P1-F1
#
_cell.length_a   1.000
_cell.length_b   1.000
_cell.length_c   1.000
_cell.angle_alpha   90.00
_cell.angle_beta   90.00
_cell.angle_gamma   90.00
#
_symmetry.space_group_name_H-M   'P 1'
#
loop_
_entity.id
_entity.type
_entity.pdbx_description
1 polymer ?
#
loop_
_entity_poly.entity_id
_entity_poly.type
_entity_poly.pdbx_seq_one_letter_code
_entity_poly.pdbx_strand_id
1 'polypeptide(L)' 'MWLRLGDGELINLAFARTIRKGDEATIIIEMSGDDGRKVLPFPTEPHRDQTFEKLVENLSRLRLALK' A
#
# COMPACT_ATOMS: atom_id res chain seq x y z
N MET A 1 0.71 10.73 -0.48
CA MET A 1 1.67 10.09 0.46
C MET A 1 2.59 9.22 -0.32
N TRP A 2 3.85 9.21 0.05
CA TRP A 2 4.85 8.34 -0.54
C TRP A 2 5.04 7.13 0.37
N LEU A 3 4.87 5.93 -0.18
CA LEU A 3 5.26 4.69 0.47
C LEU A 3 6.67 4.34 0.02
N ARG A 4 7.60 4.32 0.97
CA ARG A 4 8.94 3.79 0.72
C ARG A 4 8.89 2.27 0.84
N LEU A 5 9.23 1.60 -0.24
CA LEU A 5 9.45 0.17 -0.26
C LEU A 5 10.93 -0.14 0.04
N GLY A 6 11.22 -1.43 0.26
CA GLY A 6 12.59 -1.92 0.26
C GLY A 6 13.31 -1.56 -1.04
N ASP A 7 14.64 -1.57 -1.02
CA ASP A 7 15.49 -1.37 -2.21
C ASP A 7 15.39 0.01 -2.88
N GLY A 8 14.90 1.02 -2.14
CA GLY A 8 14.91 2.41 -2.60
C GLY A 8 13.76 2.79 -3.51
N GLU A 9 12.76 1.92 -3.68
CA GLU A 9 11.55 2.24 -4.44
C GLU A 9 10.59 3.12 -3.61
N LEU A 10 10.01 4.11 -4.27
CA LEU A 10 9.04 5.04 -3.69
C LEU A 10 7.77 5.04 -4.55
N ILE A 11 6.63 4.73 -3.94
CA ILE A 11 5.34 4.73 -4.62
C ILE A 11 4.49 5.90 -4.13
N ASN A 12 3.96 6.70 -5.05
CA ASN A 12 3.02 7.75 -4.71
C ASN A 12 1.60 7.21 -4.55
N LEU A 13 1.16 6.96 -3.32
CA LEU A 13 -0.19 6.48 -3.01
C LEU A 13 -1.31 7.49 -3.31
N ALA A 14 -1.01 8.71 -3.76
CA ALA A 14 -2.05 9.64 -4.23
C ALA A 14 -2.83 9.07 -5.44
N PHE A 15 -2.20 8.22 -6.25
CA PHE A 15 -2.82 7.60 -7.42
C PHE A 15 -3.35 6.19 -7.15
N ALA A 16 -3.19 5.66 -5.93
CA ALA A 16 -3.68 4.34 -5.57
C ALA A 16 -5.22 4.32 -5.60
N ARG A 17 -5.80 3.43 -6.42
CA ARG A 17 -7.25 3.21 -6.51
C ARG A 17 -7.72 2.24 -5.44
N THR A 18 -7.06 1.10 -5.36
CA THR A 18 -7.41 0.02 -4.44
C THR A 18 -6.14 -0.47 -3.77
N ILE A 19 -6.30 -0.83 -2.49
CA ILE A 19 -5.26 -1.50 -1.71
C ILE A 19 -5.94 -2.63 -0.99
N ARG A 20 -5.48 -3.85 -1.26
CA ARG A 20 -6.10 -5.06 -0.74
C ARG A 20 -5.06 -6.10 -0.32
N LYS A 21 -5.49 -6.97 0.57
CA LYS A 21 -4.75 -8.17 0.93
C LYS A 21 -4.83 -9.17 -0.24
N GLY A 22 -3.69 -9.67 -0.68
CA GLY A 22 -3.59 -10.75 -1.66
C GLY A 22 -3.29 -12.08 -0.99
N ASP A 23 -3.17 -13.12 -1.82
CA ASP A 23 -2.76 -14.45 -1.40
C ASP A 23 -1.28 -14.48 -0.99
N GLU A 24 -0.83 -15.56 -0.36
CA GLU A 24 0.58 -15.81 -0.03
C GLU A 24 1.25 -14.65 0.74
N ALA A 25 0.54 -14.09 1.74
CA ALA A 25 1.02 -12.96 2.53
C ALA A 25 1.43 -11.73 1.69
N THR A 26 0.64 -11.38 0.66
CA THR A 26 0.89 -10.17 -0.14
C THR A 26 -0.05 -9.01 0.16
N ILE A 27 0.39 -7.79 -0.13
CA ILE A 27 -0.48 -6.61 -0.32
C ILE A 27 -0.43 -6.23 -1.80
N ILE A 28 -1.60 -6.00 -2.38
CA ILE A 28 -1.76 -5.58 -3.76
C ILE A 28 -2.24 -4.13 -3.78
N ILE A 29 -1.53 -3.29 -4.51
CA ILE A 29 -1.85 -1.88 -4.72
C ILE A 29 -2.10 -1.68 -6.22
N GLU A 30 -3.30 -1.27 -6.59
CA GLU A 30 -3.63 -0.93 -7.98
C GLU A 30 -3.58 0.58 -8.16
N MET A 31 -2.72 1.04 -9.05
CA MET A 31 -2.50 2.46 -9.32
C MET A 31 -3.38 2.94 -10.48
N SER A 32 -3.73 4.22 -10.47
CA SER A 32 -4.31 4.91 -11.63
C SER A 32 -3.19 5.31 -12.59
N GLY A 33 -3.33 5.01 -13.89
CA GLY A 33 -2.35 5.39 -14.92
C GLY A 33 -1.35 4.28 -15.24
N ASP A 34 -0.17 4.65 -15.74
CA ASP A 34 0.85 3.71 -16.23
C ASP A 34 1.57 2.93 -15.11
N ASP A 35 1.42 3.36 -13.85
CA ASP A 35 2.10 2.77 -12.69
C ASP A 35 1.60 1.36 -12.30
N GLY A 36 0.59 0.84 -13.00
CA GLY A 36 0.20 -0.57 -12.99
C GLY A 36 -0.20 -1.14 -11.62
N ARG A 37 0.02 -2.45 -11.46
CA ARG A 37 -0.25 -3.21 -10.23
C ARG A 37 1.07 -3.46 -9.50
N LYS A 38 1.12 -3.13 -8.21
CA LYS A 38 2.25 -3.41 -7.32
C LYS A 38 1.86 -4.52 -6.35
N VAL A 39 2.76 -5.48 -6.17
CA VAL A 39 2.59 -6.62 -5.25
C VAL A 39 3.72 -6.58 -4.25
N LEU A 40 3.37 -6.43 -2.98
CA LEU A 40 4.30 -6.35 -1.87
C LEU A 40 4.27 -7.68 -1.12
N PRO A 41 5.33 -8.50 -1.19
CA PRO A 41 5.43 -9.72 -0.42
C PRO A 41 5.76 -9.41 1.04
N PHE A 42 5.22 -10.22 1.95
CA PHE A 42 5.55 -10.18 3.37
C PHE A 42 6.00 -11.57 3.84
N PRO A 43 6.86 -11.64 4.87
CA PRO A 43 7.37 -12.91 5.36
C PRO A 43 6.28 -13.80 5.96
N THR A 44 5.23 -13.20 6.55
CA THR A 44 4.11 -13.93 7.16
C THR A 44 2.81 -13.14 7.04
N GLU A 45 1.67 -13.84 7.08
CA GLU A 45 0.34 -13.20 7.05
C GLU A 45 0.11 -12.22 8.21
N PRO A 46 0.53 -12.49 9.47
CA PRO A 46 0.42 -11.50 10.54
C PRO A 46 1.25 -10.23 10.26
N HIS A 47 2.43 -10.36 9.65
CA HIS A 47 3.25 -9.20 9.28
C HIS A 47 2.59 -8.38 8.16
N ARG A 48 1.97 -9.07 7.20
CA ARG A 48 1.14 -8.47 6.15
C ARG A 48 -0.05 -7.73 6.75
N ASP A 49 -0.79 -8.35 7.66
CA ASP A 49 -2.01 -7.79 8.27
C ASP A 49 -1.68 -6.53 9.10
N GLN A 50 -0.65 -6.60 9.95
CA GLN A 50 -0.22 -5.45 10.74
C GLN A 50 0.24 -4.28 9.86
N THR A 51 0.94 -4.58 8.77
CA THR A 51 1.37 -3.54 7.82
C THR A 51 0.18 -2.94 7.08
N PHE A 52 -0.76 -3.79 6.65
CA PHE A 52 -1.98 -3.36 5.96
C PHE A 52 -2.82 -2.41 6.82
N GLU A 53 -3.02 -2.73 8.10
CA GLU A 53 -3.76 -1.88 9.03
C GLU A 53 -3.13 -0.49 9.18
N LYS A 54 -1.81 -0.43 9.42
CA LYS A 54 -1.07 0.84 9.52
C LYS A 54 -1.16 1.65 8.24
N LEU A 55 -1.11 0.99 7.09
CA LEU A 55 -1.18 1.63 5.79
C LEU A 55 -2.56 2.25 5.54
N VAL A 56 -3.63 1.53 5.86
CA VAL A 56 -5.02 2.02 5.78
C VAL A 56 -5.26 3.17 6.76
N GLU A 57 -4.75 3.07 7.99
CA GLU A 57 -4.87 4.13 8.99
C GLU A 57 -4.20 5.43 8.50
N ASN A 58 -2.96 5.33 8.01
CA ASN A 58 -2.24 6.49 7.49
C ASN A 58 -2.93 7.12 6.28
N LEU A 59 -3.45 6.30 5.35
CA LEU A 59 -4.24 6.78 4.21
C LEU A 59 -5.50 7.52 4.64
N SER A 60 -6.16 7.01 5.67
CA SER A 60 -7.38 7.61 6.20
C SER A 60 -7.09 8.97 6.85
N ARG A 61 -6.04 9.04 7.68
CA ARG A 61 -5.57 10.31 8.30
C ARG A 61 -5.20 11.35 7.24
N LEU A 62 -4.52 10.95 6.18
CA LEU A 62 -4.15 11.86 5.10
C LEU A 62 -5.34 12.36 4.29
N ARG A 63 -6.29 11.49 3.96
CA ARG A 63 -7.53 11.90 3.28
C ARG A 63 -8.34 12.89 4.12
N LEU A 64 -8.31 12.75 5.44
CA LEU A 64 -8.93 13.72 6.36
C LEU A 64 -8.15 15.04 6.41
N ALA A 65 -6.83 15.01 6.38
CA ALA A 65 -5.99 16.22 6.39
C ALA A 65 -5.99 17.00 5.05
N LEU A 66 -6.42 16.38 3.95
CA LEU A 66 -6.57 17.01 2.64
C LEU A 66 -7.97 17.61 2.40
N LYS A 67 -8.88 17.48 3.37
CA LYS A 67 -10.17 18.19 3.40
C LYS A 67 -10.05 19.47 4.20
#